data_AF-A0A928GGE5-F1
#
_entry.id   AF-A0A928GGE5-F1
#
_cell.length_a   1.000
_cell.length_b   1.000
_cell.length_c   1.000
_cell.angle_alpha   90.00
_cell.angle_beta   90.00
_cell.angle_gamma   90.00
#
_symmetry.space_group_name_H-M   'P 1'
#
loop_
_entity.id
_entity.type
_entity.pdbx_description
1 polymer ?
#
loop_
_entity_poly.entity_id
_entity_poly.type
_entity_poly.pdbx_seq_one_letter_code
_entity_poly.pdbx_strand_id
1 'polypeptide(L)'
;MSSNSPKSPTDPNAKPELQSIFRAVPKWQDLRFYQKSEVLYQMTYVFCDRFLPKHGDRTVDQMVQAARSGKQNIVEGSEDGKTSTAMEVNLLNVARSSIGELRQDYEDFLKARHLKIWTPADDRFQPMQDFTKAHNTLSDYEPYFQVWTAEEMANVGLTLCYQVDVMMNKYLKGVEEVFIKEGGVKERMHKARTNYRRQQDERLAELERLKPELERQLAATRAEVDKWRAAYEDLKQRALKAYNGQQEELQRLRQELQGEGQ
;
A
#
# COMPACT_ATOMS: atom_id res chain seq x y z
N MET A 1 -30.67 9.93 -24.89
CA MET A 1 -31.44 9.60 -23.67
C MET A 1 -30.74 8.43 -23.00
N SER A 2 -29.74 8.69 -22.17
CA SER A 2 -29.00 7.63 -21.47
C SER A 2 -29.69 7.32 -20.16
N SER A 3 -30.22 6.10 -20.07
CA SER A 3 -30.90 5.54 -18.91
C SER A 3 -29.94 5.44 -17.72
N ASN A 4 -30.19 6.26 -16.72
CA ASN A 4 -29.50 6.23 -15.43
C ASN A 4 -30.12 5.07 -14.62
N SER A 5 -29.47 3.92 -14.61
CA SER A 5 -29.87 2.81 -13.73
C SER A 5 -29.49 3.14 -12.29
N PRO A 6 -30.39 3.00 -11.30
CA PRO A 6 -30.07 3.29 -9.91
C PRO A 6 -29.02 2.30 -9.39
N LYS A 7 -27.98 2.85 -8.75
CA LYS A 7 -26.95 2.09 -8.04
C LYS A 7 -27.63 1.14 -7.05
N SER A 8 -27.22 -0.13 -7.07
CA SER A 8 -27.60 -1.16 -6.11
C SER A 8 -27.41 -0.68 -4.67
N PRO A 9 -28.29 -1.06 -3.73
CA PRO A 9 -28.12 -0.70 -2.33
C PRO A 9 -26.81 -1.31 -1.81
N THR A 10 -25.92 -0.43 -1.34
CA THR A 10 -24.67 -0.79 -0.66
C THR A 10 -24.98 -1.73 0.51
N ASP A 11 -24.35 -2.90 0.54
CA ASP A 11 -24.47 -3.89 1.61
C ASP A 11 -24.26 -3.21 2.98
N PRO A 12 -25.27 -3.22 3.88
CA PRO A 12 -25.18 -2.59 5.20
C PRO A 12 -24.15 -3.27 6.13
N ASN A 13 -23.64 -4.45 5.73
CA ASN A 13 -22.59 -5.21 6.43
C ASN A 13 -21.19 -5.10 5.78
N ALA A 14 -21.03 -4.33 4.70
CA ALA A 14 -19.72 -4.06 4.14
C ALA A 14 -18.89 -3.26 5.16
N LYS A 15 -17.87 -3.91 5.74
CA LYS A 15 -16.87 -3.19 6.54
C LYS A 15 -16.22 -2.13 5.63
N PRO A 16 -16.17 -0.85 6.03
CA PRO A 16 -15.49 0.15 5.23
C PRO A 16 -14.04 -0.31 5.04
N GLU A 17 -13.58 -0.41 3.80
CA GLU A 17 -12.17 -0.64 3.51
C GLU A 17 -11.37 0.50 4.16
N LEU A 18 -10.62 0.17 5.20
CA LEU A 18 -9.75 1.13 5.87
C LEU A 18 -8.62 1.47 4.90
N GLN A 19 -8.65 2.69 4.37
CA GLN A 19 -7.52 3.22 3.62
C GLN A 19 -6.23 3.10 4.46
N SER A 20 -5.17 2.56 3.85
CA SER A 20 -3.88 2.45 4.52
C SER A 20 -3.39 3.82 4.98
N ILE A 21 -2.99 3.90 6.25
CA ILE A 21 -2.38 5.10 6.82
C ILE A 21 -0.89 5.22 6.42
N PHE A 22 -0.28 4.08 6.11
CA PHE A 22 1.11 4.00 5.67
C PHE A 22 1.23 4.42 4.22
N ARG A 23 2.31 5.16 3.93
CA ARG A 23 2.66 5.58 2.57
C ARG A 23 3.05 4.34 1.76
N ALA A 24 2.69 4.32 0.47
CA ALA A 24 3.22 3.35 -0.46
C ALA A 24 4.73 3.61 -0.67
N VAL A 25 5.56 2.66 -0.25
CA VAL A 25 7.01 2.70 -0.47
C VAL A 25 7.34 1.61 -1.49
N PRO A 26 8.10 1.91 -2.57
CA PRO A 26 8.59 0.89 -3.48
C PRO A 26 9.37 -0.18 -2.71
N LYS A 27 9.31 -1.42 -3.15
CA LYS A 27 10.18 -2.48 -2.61
C LYS A 27 11.62 -2.12 -2.93
N TRP A 28 12.53 -2.29 -1.97
CA TRP A 28 13.93 -1.92 -2.14
C TRP A 28 14.60 -2.68 -3.30
N GLN A 29 14.17 -3.92 -3.58
CA GLN A 29 14.64 -4.73 -4.71
C GLN A 29 14.42 -4.04 -6.07
N ASP A 30 13.36 -3.23 -6.17
CA ASP A 30 12.95 -2.57 -7.41
C ASP A 30 13.65 -1.19 -7.57
N LEU A 31 14.35 -0.71 -6.53
CA LEU A 31 15.07 0.56 -6.57
C LEU A 31 16.35 0.37 -7.40
N ARG A 32 16.44 1.06 -8.54
CA ARG A 32 17.63 0.98 -9.42
C ARG A 32 18.93 1.36 -8.71
N PHE A 33 18.89 2.31 -7.78
CA PHE A 33 20.06 2.68 -6.98
C PHE A 33 20.43 1.62 -5.94
N TYR A 34 19.46 0.82 -5.45
CA TYR A 34 19.77 -0.37 -4.65
C TYR A 34 20.48 -1.42 -5.50
N GLN A 35 19.94 -1.74 -6.68
CA GLN A 35 20.54 -2.71 -7.59
C GLN A 35 21.99 -2.34 -7.93
N LYS A 36 22.24 -1.06 -8.26
CA LYS A 36 23.61 -0.57 -8.47
C LYS A 36 24.48 -0.60 -7.21
N SER A 37 23.92 -0.36 -6.03
CA SER A 37 24.66 -0.45 -4.76
C SER A 37 25.04 -1.89 -4.43
N GLU A 38 24.24 -2.87 -4.86
CA GLU A 38 24.61 -4.28 -4.79
C GLU A 38 25.78 -4.61 -5.72
N VAL A 39 25.75 -4.11 -6.97
CA VAL A 39 26.90 -4.22 -7.88
C VAL A 39 28.14 -3.60 -7.24
N LEU A 40 28.05 -2.39 -6.70
CA LEU A 40 29.15 -1.73 -6.01
C LEU A 40 29.71 -2.59 -4.90
N TYR A 41 28.87 -3.16 -4.02
CA TYR A 41 29.35 -4.02 -2.94
C TYR A 41 30.14 -5.24 -3.44
N GLN A 42 29.59 -6.00 -4.38
CA GLN A 42 30.25 -7.20 -4.91
C GLN A 42 31.51 -6.85 -5.70
N MET A 43 31.44 -5.81 -6.51
CA MET A 43 32.57 -5.31 -7.30
C MET A 43 33.68 -4.79 -6.39
N THR A 44 33.37 -4.01 -5.35
CA THR A 44 34.36 -3.52 -4.38
C THR A 44 35.06 -4.67 -3.69
N TYR A 45 34.33 -5.71 -3.28
CA TYR A 45 34.93 -6.89 -2.67
C TYR A 45 35.99 -7.54 -3.59
N VAL A 46 35.63 -7.78 -4.85
CA VAL A 46 36.57 -8.36 -5.84
C VAL A 46 37.71 -7.40 -6.18
N PHE A 47 37.42 -6.10 -6.28
CA PHE A 47 38.41 -5.06 -6.54
C PHE A 47 39.48 -5.03 -5.45
N CYS A 48 39.07 -5.05 -4.18
CA CYS A 48 39.98 -5.07 -3.05
C CYS A 48 40.82 -6.36 -3.02
N ASP A 49 40.22 -7.53 -3.26
CA ASP A 49 40.96 -8.80 -3.29
C ASP A 49 42.00 -8.85 -4.43
N ARG A 50 41.67 -8.28 -5.60
CA ARG A 50 42.55 -8.31 -6.78
C ARG A 50 43.64 -7.24 -6.77
N PHE A 51 43.34 -6.03 -6.30
CA PHE A 51 44.17 -4.84 -6.58
C PHE A 51 44.69 -4.11 -5.34
N LEU A 52 44.30 -4.54 -4.14
CA LEU A 52 44.85 -4.02 -2.89
C LEU A 52 45.68 -5.09 -2.15
N PRO A 53 46.64 -4.66 -1.31
CA PRO A 53 47.40 -5.59 -0.48
C PRO A 53 46.49 -6.40 0.45
N LYS A 54 46.72 -7.71 0.51
CA LYS A 54 45.92 -8.64 1.35
C LYS A 54 46.07 -8.41 2.86
N HIS A 55 47.17 -7.80 3.28
CA HIS A 55 47.52 -7.60 4.68
C HIS A 55 48.06 -6.19 4.91
N GLY A 56 47.73 -5.62 6.07
CA GLY A 56 48.28 -4.35 6.54
C GLY A 56 47.65 -3.09 5.95
N ASP A 57 46.70 -3.22 5.01
CA ASP A 57 46.01 -2.08 4.41
C ASP A 57 44.57 -1.95 4.94
N ARG A 58 44.35 -0.94 5.79
CA ARG A 58 43.03 -0.61 6.34
C ARG A 58 42.03 -0.16 5.27
N THR A 59 42.53 0.24 4.10
CA THR A 59 41.70 0.69 2.97
C THR A 59 40.76 -0.41 2.49
N VAL A 60 41.18 -1.68 2.52
CA VAL A 60 40.33 -2.83 2.14
C VAL A 60 39.06 -2.87 3.01
N ASP A 61 39.24 -2.82 4.33
CA ASP A 61 38.12 -2.87 5.26
C ASP A 61 37.22 -1.65 5.10
N GLN A 62 37.80 -0.47 4.90
CA GLN A 62 37.05 0.79 4.74
C GLN A 62 36.19 0.77 3.47
N MET A 63 36.76 0.42 2.32
CA MET A 63 36.02 0.36 1.05
C MET A 63 34.88 -0.66 1.12
N VAL A 64 35.15 -1.87 1.62
CA VAL A 64 34.14 -2.92 1.71
C VAL A 64 33.03 -2.54 2.69
N GLN A 65 33.37 -1.91 3.83
CA GLN A 65 32.38 -1.44 4.79
C GLN A 65 31.56 -0.27 4.25
N ALA A 66 32.16 0.69 3.55
CA ALA A 66 31.45 1.80 2.91
C ALA A 66 30.43 1.27 1.89
N ALA A 67 30.85 0.34 1.01
CA ALA A 67 29.94 -0.28 0.04
C ALA A 67 28.81 -1.07 0.71
N ARG A 68 29.13 -1.86 1.75
CA ARG A 68 28.15 -2.63 2.53
C ARG A 68 27.14 -1.71 3.23
N SER A 69 27.65 -0.70 3.94
CA SER A 69 26.85 0.28 4.67
C SER A 69 25.90 1.02 3.74
N GLY A 70 26.39 1.45 2.57
CA GLY A 70 25.57 2.10 1.55
C GLY A 70 24.35 1.26 1.16
N LYS A 71 24.57 -0.02 0.81
CA LYS A 71 23.49 -0.95 0.46
C LYS A 71 22.52 -1.20 1.61
N GLN A 72 23.02 -1.45 2.83
CA GLN A 72 22.17 -1.81 3.97
C GLN A 72 21.27 -0.65 4.41
N ASN A 73 21.79 0.57 4.47
CA ASN A 73 21.00 1.74 4.80
C ASN A 73 19.89 2.03 3.77
N ILE A 74 20.05 1.62 2.51
CA ILE A 74 18.97 1.67 1.51
C ILE A 74 17.84 0.70 1.85
N VAL A 75 18.18 -0.52 2.27
CA VAL A 75 17.19 -1.54 2.67
C VAL A 75 16.43 -1.06 3.91
N GLU A 76 17.15 -0.68 4.96
CA GLU A 76 16.57 -0.18 6.21
C GLU A 76 15.71 1.07 5.95
N GLY A 77 16.21 2.02 5.15
CA GLY A 77 15.48 3.23 4.80
C GLY A 77 14.15 2.96 4.08
N SER A 78 14.13 1.99 3.17
CA SER A 78 12.92 1.58 2.46
C SER A 78 11.92 0.86 3.38
N GLU A 79 12.39 0.01 4.28
CA GLU A 79 11.52 -0.75 5.20
C GLU A 79 10.91 0.16 6.27
N ASP A 80 11.73 1.01 6.90
CA ASP A 80 11.29 1.94 7.93
C ASP A 80 10.50 3.12 7.35
N GLY A 81 10.75 3.48 6.09
CA GLY A 81 10.05 4.54 5.36
C GLY A 81 8.54 4.33 5.21
N LYS A 82 8.06 3.10 5.41
CA LYS A 82 6.61 2.81 5.48
C LYS A 82 5.97 3.50 6.69
N THR A 83 6.69 3.57 7.80
CA THR A 83 6.20 4.10 9.09
C THR A 83 6.75 5.48 9.42
N SER A 84 7.93 5.84 8.89
CA SER A 84 8.57 7.11 9.18
C SER A 84 9.36 7.64 7.97
N THR A 85 8.83 8.69 7.35
CA THR A 85 9.54 9.45 6.31
C THR A 85 10.84 10.06 6.83
N ALA A 86 10.87 10.49 8.10
CA ALA A 86 12.09 11.04 8.70
C ALA A 86 13.19 9.97 8.80
N MET A 87 12.85 8.74 9.17
CA MET A 87 13.82 7.63 9.23
C MET A 87 14.34 7.27 7.85
N GLU A 88 13.45 7.18 6.85
CA GLU A 88 13.85 6.94 5.47
C GLU A 88 14.84 7.99 4.97
N VAL A 89 14.54 9.28 5.17
CA VAL A 89 15.44 10.37 4.74
C VAL A 89 16.78 10.27 5.46
N ASN A 90 16.79 10.01 6.76
CA ASN A 90 18.01 9.88 7.54
C ASN A 90 18.87 8.71 7.05
N LEU A 91 18.30 7.51 6.92
CA LEU A 91 19.01 6.31 6.49
C LEU A 91 19.51 6.44 5.04
N LEU A 92 18.70 7.00 4.14
CA LEU A 92 19.16 7.30 2.79
C LEU A 92 20.29 8.34 2.76
N ASN A 93 20.30 9.33 3.66
CA ASN A 93 21.44 10.25 3.79
C ASN A 93 22.71 9.55 4.33
N VAL A 94 22.58 8.61 5.26
CA VAL A 94 23.71 7.78 5.72
C VAL A 94 24.23 6.92 4.56
N ALA A 95 23.35 6.28 3.80
CA ALA A 95 23.73 5.53 2.60
C ALA A 95 24.49 6.41 1.60
N ARG A 96 24.03 7.64 1.35
CA ARG A 96 24.74 8.60 0.48
C ARG A 96 26.11 8.95 1.00
N SER A 97 26.26 9.14 2.31
CA SER A 97 27.57 9.38 2.93
C SER A 97 28.52 8.21 2.69
N SER A 98 28.06 6.97 2.93
CA SER A 98 28.88 5.78 2.69
C SER A 98 29.26 5.58 1.22
N ILE A 99 28.34 5.87 0.28
CA ILE A 99 28.67 5.84 -1.16
C ILE A 99 29.64 6.99 -1.53
N GLY A 100 29.53 8.14 -0.86
CA GLY A 100 30.45 9.26 -1.00
C GLY A 100 31.87 8.93 -0.54
N GLU A 101 32.01 8.20 0.57
CA GLU A 101 33.29 7.66 1.05
C GLU A 101 33.88 6.67 0.04
N LEU A 102 33.10 5.68 -0.39
CA LEU A 102 33.55 4.70 -1.41
C LEU A 102 33.98 5.38 -2.72
N ARG A 103 33.27 6.45 -3.12
CA ARG A 103 33.64 7.26 -4.29
C ARG A 103 35.03 7.89 -4.12
N GLN A 104 35.32 8.44 -2.95
CA GLN A 104 36.63 9.01 -2.65
C GLN A 104 37.71 7.93 -2.66
N ASP A 105 37.45 6.75 -2.12
CA ASP A 105 38.42 5.64 -2.14
C ASP A 105 38.79 5.21 -3.57
N TYR A 106 37.81 5.10 -4.49
CA TYR A 106 38.10 4.82 -5.90
C TYR A 106 38.89 5.93 -6.58
N GLU A 107 38.55 7.20 -6.29
CA GLU A 107 39.24 8.35 -6.84
C GLU A 107 40.70 8.43 -6.34
N ASP A 108 40.91 8.20 -5.06
CA ASP A 108 42.22 8.19 -4.42
C ASP A 108 43.06 7.00 -4.91
N PHE A 109 42.46 5.82 -5.12
CA PHE A 109 43.14 4.69 -5.75
C PHE A 109 43.69 5.05 -7.13
N LEU A 110 42.88 5.69 -7.98
CA LEU A 110 43.28 6.11 -9.33
C LEU A 110 44.40 7.15 -9.25
N LYS A 111 44.26 8.18 -8.42
CA LYS A 111 45.26 9.24 -8.24
C LYS A 111 46.58 8.73 -7.69
N ALA A 112 46.54 7.94 -6.62
CA ALA A 112 47.73 7.43 -5.93
C ALA A 112 48.57 6.49 -6.80
N ARG A 113 47.95 5.85 -7.80
CA ARG A 113 48.62 4.95 -8.75
C ARG A 113 48.86 5.57 -10.12
N HIS A 114 48.61 6.88 -10.27
CA HIS A 114 48.74 7.61 -11.53
C HIS A 114 47.94 6.99 -12.69
N LEU A 115 46.80 6.38 -12.37
CA LEU A 115 45.86 5.83 -13.35
C LEU A 115 44.93 6.95 -13.84
N LYS A 116 44.46 6.83 -15.10
CA LYS A 116 43.64 7.86 -15.70
C LYS A 116 42.21 7.79 -15.16
N ILE A 117 41.74 8.91 -14.61
CA ILE A 117 40.30 9.12 -14.37
C ILE A 117 39.66 9.48 -15.71
N TRP A 118 38.66 8.71 -16.13
CA TRP A 118 38.00 8.89 -17.41
C TRP A 118 37.03 10.07 -17.33
N THR A 119 37.21 11.02 -18.24
CA THR A 119 36.34 12.19 -18.42
C THR A 119 35.67 12.09 -19.79
N PRO A 120 34.68 12.96 -20.13
CA PRO A 120 34.09 12.97 -21.46
C PRO A 120 35.07 13.13 -22.64
N ALA A 121 36.32 13.53 -22.38
CA ALA A 121 37.38 13.60 -23.38
C ALA A 121 38.15 12.27 -23.59
N ASP A 122 37.86 11.22 -22.80
CA ASP A 122 38.41 9.87 -22.98
C ASP A 122 37.44 9.01 -23.79
N ASP A 123 37.94 8.35 -24.84
CA ASP A 123 37.13 7.52 -25.73
C ASP A 123 36.42 6.36 -25.00
N ARG A 124 36.95 5.93 -23.84
CA ARG A 124 36.35 4.87 -23.01
C ARG A 124 35.21 5.37 -22.13
N PHE A 125 35.12 6.68 -21.89
CA PHE A 125 34.12 7.26 -20.99
C PHE A 125 32.70 7.07 -21.52
N GLN A 126 32.45 7.38 -22.80
CA GLN A 126 31.09 7.30 -23.35
C GLN A 126 30.56 5.86 -23.38
N PRO A 127 31.31 4.84 -23.89
CA PRO A 127 30.87 3.46 -23.82
C PRO A 127 30.59 2.96 -22.39
N MET A 128 31.46 3.30 -21.42
CA MET A 128 31.24 2.99 -20.01
C MET A 128 29.97 3.65 -19.47
N GLN A 129 29.75 4.92 -19.81
CA GLN A 129 28.58 5.67 -19.38
C GLN A 129 27.29 5.04 -19.95
N ASP A 130 27.29 4.66 -21.22
CA ASP A 130 26.13 4.05 -21.88
C ASP A 130 25.81 2.69 -21.28
N PHE A 131 26.84 1.85 -21.08
CA PHE A 131 26.70 0.57 -20.40
C PHE A 131 26.13 0.74 -18.99
N THR A 132 26.76 1.58 -18.18
CA THR A 132 26.32 1.78 -16.79
C THR A 132 24.93 2.40 -16.71
N LYS A 133 24.49 3.23 -17.67
CA LYS A 133 23.10 3.73 -17.70
C LYS A 133 22.08 2.65 -18.03
N ALA A 134 22.42 1.72 -18.92
CA ALA A 134 21.54 0.65 -19.37
C ALA A 134 21.43 -0.50 -18.34
N HIS A 135 22.50 -0.77 -17.60
CA HIS A 135 22.64 -1.96 -16.76
C HIS A 135 22.68 -1.62 -15.26
N ASN A 136 21.96 -2.40 -14.44
CA ASN A 136 21.82 -2.15 -13.00
C ASN A 136 22.10 -3.38 -12.14
N THR A 137 22.05 -4.59 -12.71
CA THR A 137 22.02 -5.83 -11.94
C THR A 137 23.39 -6.48 -11.90
N LEU A 138 23.69 -7.26 -10.86
CA LEU A 138 24.97 -7.94 -10.71
C LEU A 138 25.35 -8.79 -11.93
N SER A 139 24.39 -9.51 -12.52
CA SER A 139 24.61 -10.36 -13.68
C SER A 139 25.12 -9.61 -14.90
N ASP A 140 24.84 -8.31 -15.02
CA ASP A 140 25.37 -7.49 -16.10
C ASP A 140 26.89 -7.24 -15.93
N TYR A 141 27.39 -7.17 -14.69
CA TYR A 141 28.75 -6.72 -14.38
C TYR A 141 29.70 -7.86 -14.01
N GLU A 142 29.20 -8.91 -13.36
CA GLU A 142 29.99 -10.03 -12.86
C GLU A 142 30.92 -10.67 -13.92
N PRO A 143 30.51 -10.85 -15.20
CA PRO A 143 31.39 -11.39 -16.23
C PRO A 143 32.68 -10.59 -16.44
N TYR A 144 32.69 -9.29 -16.09
CA TYR A 144 33.84 -8.40 -16.28
C TYR A 144 34.74 -8.32 -15.05
N PHE A 145 34.31 -8.80 -13.88
CA PHE A 145 35.03 -8.63 -12.62
C PHE A 145 36.43 -9.26 -12.60
N GLN A 146 36.68 -10.27 -13.43
CA GLN A 146 37.99 -10.91 -13.57
C GLN A 146 38.77 -10.42 -14.80
N VAL A 147 38.10 -9.70 -15.71
CA VAL A 147 38.66 -9.26 -17.00
C VAL A 147 39.17 -7.83 -16.90
N TRP A 148 38.42 -6.94 -16.25
CA TRP A 148 38.82 -5.55 -16.10
C TRP A 148 40.15 -5.41 -15.37
N THR A 149 40.94 -4.47 -15.86
CA THR A 149 42.12 -3.94 -15.19
C THR A 149 41.73 -3.11 -13.97
N ALA A 150 42.71 -2.80 -13.13
CA ALA A 150 42.54 -1.91 -11.99
C ALA A 150 41.97 -0.54 -12.39
N GLU A 151 42.45 0.05 -13.50
CA GLU A 151 41.97 1.35 -13.99
C GLU A 151 40.51 1.27 -14.45
N GLU A 152 40.15 0.26 -15.24
CA GLU A 152 38.79 0.10 -15.76
C GLU A 152 37.78 -0.12 -14.62
N MET A 153 38.07 -1.07 -13.72
CA MET A 153 37.17 -1.42 -12.62
C MET A 153 37.00 -0.25 -11.64
N ALA A 154 38.07 0.51 -11.36
CA ALA A 154 37.99 1.71 -10.52
C ALA A 154 37.18 2.84 -11.19
N ASN A 155 37.32 3.06 -12.51
CA ASN A 155 36.52 4.06 -13.23
C ASN A 155 35.03 3.67 -13.31
N VAL A 156 34.73 2.37 -13.47
CA VAL A 156 33.35 1.86 -13.38
C VAL A 156 32.80 2.07 -11.97
N GLY A 157 33.55 1.73 -10.92
CA GLY A 157 33.18 1.97 -9.53
C GLY A 157 32.89 3.44 -9.22
N LEU A 158 33.81 4.32 -9.62
CA LEU A 158 33.66 5.76 -9.50
C LEU A 158 32.37 6.25 -10.17
N THR A 159 32.11 5.80 -11.40
CA THR A 159 30.92 6.16 -12.19
C THR A 159 29.63 5.67 -11.54
N LEU A 160 29.62 4.42 -11.05
CA LEU A 160 28.46 3.86 -10.35
C LEU A 160 28.17 4.62 -9.05
N CYS A 161 29.19 5.02 -8.28
CA CYS A 161 28.99 5.85 -7.08
C CYS A 161 28.31 7.18 -7.42
N TYR A 162 28.75 7.86 -8.48
CA TYR A 162 28.09 9.10 -8.95
C TYR A 162 26.64 8.85 -9.36
N GLN A 163 26.38 7.78 -10.11
CA GLN A 163 25.01 7.45 -10.56
C GLN A 163 24.10 7.12 -9.38
N VAL A 164 24.57 6.35 -8.40
CA VAL A 164 23.81 6.01 -7.19
C VAL A 164 23.46 7.28 -6.41
N ASP A 165 24.42 8.20 -6.16
CA ASP A 165 24.13 9.46 -5.46
C ASP A 165 23.10 10.32 -6.20
N VAL A 166 23.21 10.44 -7.52
CA VAL A 166 22.22 11.19 -8.34
C VAL A 166 20.83 10.55 -8.27
N MET A 167 20.75 9.22 -8.37
CA MET A 167 19.47 8.50 -8.28
C MET A 167 18.84 8.64 -6.89
N MET A 168 19.64 8.53 -5.82
CA MET A 168 19.17 8.70 -4.44
C MET A 168 18.70 10.13 -4.19
N ASN A 169 19.43 11.14 -4.67
CA ASN A 169 19.00 12.54 -4.59
C ASN A 169 17.66 12.77 -5.29
N LYS A 170 17.46 12.18 -6.47
CA LYS A 170 16.17 12.27 -7.18
C LYS A 170 15.05 11.60 -6.40
N TYR A 171 15.32 10.45 -5.80
CA TYR A 171 14.36 9.74 -4.95
C TYR A 171 13.98 10.57 -3.71
N LEU A 172 14.96 11.11 -2.99
CA LEU A 172 14.77 11.94 -1.80
C LEU A 172 13.91 13.19 -2.08
N LYS A 173 14.10 13.84 -3.24
CA LYS A 173 13.22 14.94 -3.67
C LYS A 173 11.76 14.49 -3.81
N GLY A 174 11.52 13.31 -4.37
CA GLY A 174 10.17 12.74 -4.44
C GLY A 174 9.59 12.43 -3.06
N VAL A 175 10.40 11.91 -2.14
CA VAL A 175 10.00 11.67 -0.75
C VAL A 175 9.59 12.99 -0.06
N GLU A 176 10.39 14.05 -0.24
CA GLU A 176 10.12 15.39 0.28
C GLU A 176 8.82 15.97 -0.29
N GLU A 177 8.59 15.88 -1.60
CA GLU A 177 7.35 16.33 -2.22
C GLU A 177 6.11 15.64 -1.66
N VAL A 178 6.20 14.32 -1.44
CA VAL A 178 5.10 13.54 -0.83
C VAL A 178 4.89 13.99 0.61
N PHE A 179 5.95 14.20 1.38
CA PHE A 179 5.84 14.69 2.75
C PHE A 179 5.15 16.06 2.83
N ILE A 180 5.52 17.00 1.95
CA ILE A 180 4.90 18.33 1.87
C ILE A 180 3.40 18.23 1.53
N LYS A 181 3.02 17.33 0.61
CA LYS A 181 1.63 17.19 0.13
C LYS A 181 0.74 16.40 1.09
N GLU A 182 1.26 15.36 1.71
CA GLU A 182 0.48 14.36 2.47
C GLU A 182 0.73 14.37 3.98
N GLY A 183 1.71 15.15 4.45
CA GLY A 183 2.13 15.22 5.85
C GLY A 183 2.86 13.96 6.34
N GLY A 184 3.16 13.92 7.64
CA GLY A 184 3.74 12.73 8.28
C GLY A 184 2.72 11.62 8.60
N VAL A 185 3.20 10.42 8.95
CA VAL A 185 2.33 9.30 9.39
C VAL A 185 1.49 9.70 10.60
N LYS A 186 2.04 10.46 11.56
CA LYS A 186 1.29 10.93 12.74
C LYS A 186 0.10 11.83 12.37
N GLU A 187 0.30 12.72 11.40
CA GLU A 187 -0.77 13.59 10.90
C GLU A 187 -1.85 12.78 10.17
N ARG A 188 -1.45 11.83 9.31
CA ARG A 188 -2.39 10.92 8.65
C ARG A 188 -3.16 10.05 9.66
N MET A 189 -2.50 9.52 10.68
CA MET A 189 -3.13 8.76 11.76
C MET A 189 -4.16 9.61 12.52
N HIS A 190 -3.79 10.84 12.87
CA HIS A 190 -4.70 11.75 13.56
C HIS A 190 -5.92 12.07 12.69
N LYS A 191 -5.71 12.43 11.42
CA LYS A 191 -6.78 12.71 10.45
C LYS A 191 -7.71 11.51 10.27
N ALA A 192 -7.16 10.31 10.08
CA ALA A 192 -7.92 9.07 9.93
C ALA A 192 -8.77 8.79 11.18
N ARG A 193 -8.18 8.92 12.38
CA ARG A 193 -8.89 8.71 13.65
C ARG A 193 -10.01 9.73 13.86
N THR A 194 -9.77 11.01 13.57
CA THR A 194 -10.76 12.08 13.70
C THR A 194 -11.91 11.87 12.73
N ASN A 195 -11.63 11.52 11.47
CA ASN A 195 -12.67 11.21 10.49
C ASN A 195 -13.51 9.99 10.88
N TYR A 196 -12.87 8.92 11.35
CA TYR A 196 -13.58 7.72 11.80
C TYR A 196 -14.53 8.02 12.97
N ARG A 197 -14.08 8.82 13.94
CA ARG A 197 -14.93 9.27 15.06
C ARG A 197 -16.10 10.10 14.57
N ARG A 198 -15.86 11.08 13.69
CA ARG A 198 -16.93 11.91 13.13
C ARG A 198 -17.99 11.08 12.40
N GLN A 199 -17.57 10.09 11.60
CA GLN A 199 -18.50 9.17 10.93
C GLN A 199 -19.30 8.31 11.91
N GLN A 200 -18.69 7.87 13.02
CA GLN A 200 -19.39 7.14 14.08
C GLN A 200 -20.43 8.03 14.76
N ASP A 201 -20.07 9.28 15.07
CA ASP A 201 -20.97 10.26 15.70
C ASP A 201 -22.14 10.62 14.76
N GLU A 202 -21.87 10.83 13.47
CA GLU A 202 -22.87 11.07 12.43
C GLU A 202 -23.84 9.88 12.29
N ARG A 203 -23.31 8.65 12.26
CA ARG A 203 -24.11 7.42 12.18
C ARG A 203 -24.95 7.21 13.44
N LEU A 204 -24.40 7.49 14.61
CA LEU A 204 -25.14 7.40 15.87
C LEU A 204 -26.29 8.40 15.90
N ALA A 205 -26.03 9.67 15.53
CA ALA A 205 -27.06 10.70 15.46
C ALA A 205 -28.17 10.35 14.45
N GLU A 206 -27.81 9.74 13.31
CA GLU A 206 -28.79 9.22 12.35
C GLU A 206 -29.65 8.10 12.94
N LEU A 207 -29.04 7.12 13.62
CA LEU A 207 -29.76 6.03 14.28
C LEU A 207 -30.66 6.54 15.40
N GLU A 208 -30.21 7.49 16.20
CA GLU A 208 -31.00 8.15 17.25
C GLU A 208 -32.22 8.88 16.68
N ARG A 209 -32.10 9.46 15.47
CA ARG A 209 -33.23 10.07 14.76
C ARG A 209 -34.19 9.04 14.16
N LEU A 210 -33.68 7.96 13.57
CA LEU A 210 -34.48 6.95 12.88
C LEU A 210 -35.21 6.00 13.83
N LYS A 211 -34.61 5.69 14.98
CA LYS A 211 -35.19 4.76 15.97
C LYS A 211 -36.62 5.11 16.38
N PRO A 212 -36.94 6.33 16.86
CA PRO A 212 -38.31 6.65 17.27
C PRO A 212 -39.30 6.66 16.11
N GLU A 213 -38.87 7.02 14.90
CA GLU A 213 -39.71 6.99 13.71
C GLU A 213 -40.08 5.55 13.33
N LEU A 214 -39.09 4.65 13.31
CA LEU A 214 -39.32 3.23 13.08
C LEU A 214 -40.21 2.59 14.16
N GLU A 215 -40.03 2.96 15.43
CA GLU A 215 -40.88 2.50 16.53
C GLU A 215 -42.34 2.96 16.36
N ARG A 216 -42.56 4.20 15.90
CA ARG A 216 -43.91 4.72 15.56
C ARG A 216 -44.54 3.98 14.39
N GLN A 217 -43.79 3.77 13.31
CA GLN A 217 -44.27 3.03 12.14
C GLN A 217 -44.62 1.58 12.50
N LEU A 218 -43.79 0.93 13.33
CA LEU A 218 -44.04 -0.42 13.82
C LEU A 218 -45.31 -0.47 14.67
N ALA A 219 -45.51 0.49 15.58
CA ALA A 219 -46.71 0.58 16.40
C ALA A 219 -47.97 0.81 15.54
N ALA A 220 -47.91 1.69 14.55
CA ALA A 220 -49.01 1.96 13.63
C ALA A 220 -49.39 0.71 12.81
N THR A 221 -48.39 0.05 12.21
CA THR A 221 -48.58 -1.19 11.46
C THR A 221 -49.18 -2.28 12.32
N ARG A 222 -48.70 -2.43 13.57
CA ARG A 222 -49.23 -3.42 14.51
C ARG A 222 -50.70 -3.13 14.86
N ALA A 223 -51.05 -1.87 15.09
CA ALA A 223 -52.44 -1.49 15.34
C ALA A 223 -53.36 -1.76 14.14
N GLU A 224 -52.88 -1.58 12.91
CA GLU A 224 -53.62 -1.96 11.70
C GLU A 224 -53.80 -3.47 11.60
N VAL A 225 -52.75 -4.27 11.86
CA VAL A 225 -52.83 -5.73 11.89
C VAL A 225 -53.86 -6.19 12.92
N ASP A 226 -53.87 -5.61 14.13
CA ASP A 226 -54.84 -5.96 15.17
C ASP A 226 -56.28 -5.61 14.76
N LYS A 227 -56.49 -4.46 14.09
CA LYS A 227 -57.80 -4.09 13.53
C LYS A 227 -58.26 -5.08 12.46
N TRP A 228 -57.39 -5.43 11.52
CA TRP A 228 -57.70 -6.41 10.47
C TRP A 228 -58.00 -7.79 11.05
N ARG A 229 -57.25 -8.21 12.08
CA ARG A 229 -57.49 -9.46 12.80
C ARG A 229 -58.85 -9.48 13.49
N ALA A 230 -59.23 -8.38 14.15
CA ALA A 230 -60.53 -8.25 14.80
C ALA A 230 -61.68 -8.27 13.77
N ALA A 231 -61.55 -7.52 12.67
CA ALA A 231 -62.53 -7.51 11.59
C ALA A 231 -62.70 -8.88 10.91
N TYR A 232 -61.59 -9.60 10.72
CA TYR A 232 -61.60 -10.97 10.19
C TYR A 232 -62.34 -11.93 11.13
N GLU A 233 -62.05 -11.87 12.44
CA GLU A 233 -62.72 -12.77 13.40
C GLU A 233 -64.21 -12.44 13.53
N ASP A 234 -64.60 -11.16 13.56
CA ASP A 234 -66.02 -10.76 13.51
C ASP A 234 -66.74 -11.29 12.26
N LEU A 235 -66.13 -11.11 11.08
CA LEU A 235 -66.68 -11.62 9.82
C LEU A 235 -66.84 -13.15 9.86
N LYS A 236 -65.82 -13.86 10.36
CA LYS A 236 -65.84 -15.32 10.53
C LYS A 236 -66.96 -15.76 11.47
N GLN A 237 -67.15 -15.08 12.60
CA GLN A 237 -68.24 -15.39 13.55
C GLN A 237 -69.62 -15.12 12.94
N ARG A 238 -69.80 -14.00 12.22
CA ARG A 238 -71.05 -13.70 11.50
C ARG A 238 -71.35 -14.74 10.42
N ALA A 239 -70.35 -15.14 9.64
CA ALA A 239 -70.49 -16.17 8.62
C ALA A 239 -70.85 -17.54 9.24
N LEU A 240 -70.21 -17.92 10.35
CA LEU A 240 -70.51 -19.15 11.06
C LEU A 240 -71.94 -19.14 11.63
N LYS A 241 -72.38 -18.03 12.23
CA LYS A 241 -73.75 -17.88 12.75
C LYS A 241 -74.78 -17.97 11.63
N ALA A 242 -74.55 -17.30 10.49
CA ALA A 242 -75.41 -17.37 9.32
C ALA A 242 -75.49 -18.79 8.75
N TYR A 243 -74.35 -19.49 8.64
CA TYR A 243 -74.29 -20.88 8.21
C TYR A 243 -75.09 -21.80 9.15
N ASN A 244 -74.88 -21.69 10.47
CA ASN A 244 -75.62 -22.49 11.45
C ASN A 244 -77.13 -22.21 11.40
N GLY A 245 -77.53 -20.94 11.31
CA GLY A 245 -78.93 -20.56 11.16
C GLY A 245 -79.57 -21.12 9.88
N GLN A 246 -78.85 -21.09 8.75
CA GLN A 246 -79.29 -21.75 7.51
C GLN A 246 -79.41 -23.26 7.67
N GLN A 247 -78.51 -23.91 8.40
CA GLN A 247 -78.61 -25.36 8.69
C GLN A 247 -79.84 -25.69 9.54
N GLU A 248 -80.12 -24.89 10.58
CA GLU A 248 -81.31 -25.03 11.43
C GLU A 248 -82.60 -24.82 10.63
N GLU A 249 -82.66 -23.79 9.79
CA GLU A 249 -83.81 -23.50 8.93
C GLU A 249 -84.02 -24.62 7.88
N LEU A 250 -82.95 -25.12 7.26
CA LEU A 250 -83.01 -26.29 6.38
C LEU A 250 -83.50 -27.55 7.11
N GLN A 251 -83.07 -27.76 8.36
CA GLN A 251 -83.58 -28.86 9.18
C GLN A 251 -85.07 -28.70 9.49
N ARG A 252 -85.51 -27.50 9.86
CA ARG A 252 -86.91 -27.21 10.13
C ARG A 252 -87.79 -27.41 8.89
N LEU A 253 -87.39 -26.85 7.75
CA LEU A 253 -88.10 -27.03 6.47
C LEU A 253 -88.16 -28.50 6.04
N ARG A 254 -87.09 -29.28 6.30
CA ARG A 254 -87.11 -30.75 6.09
C ARG A 254 -88.11 -31.47 6.98
N GLN A 255 -88.27 -31.04 8.23
CA GLN A 255 -89.26 -31.62 9.15
C GLN A 255 -90.69 -31.24 8.76
N GLU A 256 -90.94 -30.00 8.34
CA GLU A 256 -92.26 -29.53 7.85
C GLU A 256 -92.66 -30.28 6.56
N LEU A 257 -91.73 -30.46 5.61
CA LEU A 257 -91.96 -31.26 4.39
C LEU A 257 -92.18 -32.75 4.65
N GLN A 258 -91.66 -33.30 5.76
CA GLN A 258 -91.93 -34.68 6.18
C GLN A 258 -93.27 -34.83 6.92
N GLY A 259 -93.81 -33.74 7.47
CA GLY A 259 -95.11 -33.70 8.17
C GLY A 259 -96.31 -33.47 7.25
N GLU A 260 -96.14 -32.77 6.13
CA GLU A 260 -97.22 -32.54 5.13
C GLU A 260 -97.41 -33.69 4.13
N GLY A 261 -96.65 -34.79 4.29
CA GLY A 261 -96.73 -35.99 3.45
C GLY A 261 -97.48 -37.17 4.06
N GLN A 262 -98.33 -36.96 5.07
CA GLN A 262 -99.24 -37.98 5.64
C GLN A 262 -100.70 -37.71 5.30
#